data_AF-A0A1G2XD28-F1
#
_entry.id   AF-A0A1G2XD28-F1
#
_cell.length_a   1.000
_cell.length_b   1.000
_cell.length_c   1.000
_cell.angle_alpha   90.00
_cell.angle_beta   90.00
_cell.angle_gamma   90.00
#
_symmetry.space_group_name_H-M   'P 1'
#
loop_
_entity.id
_entity.type
_entity.pdbx_description
1 polymer ?
#
loop_
_entity_poly.entity_id
_entity_poly.type
_entity_poly.pdbx_seq_one_letter_code
_entity_poly.pdbx_strand_id
1 'polypeptide(L)'
;MIRVLFDAFYHMMPGHRIGNDISVGGYQENFGRYTPGDCFHPNGLSFLNADLAGEYDIRLLTQPYSDAAFFDADILLIANPDYPLYNGASPYRWAPQDVDALLRFVNRGGGVLLLVNSFLSRSDFWEENFDLERVSLLFDRLGVQWDPNYMSDDKTIERAKSGELQVGYGQGGRVLRASLPKGITPLITYNDNIYGFQTQIGAGSLVVIGDTGMISNGLICFPGFDNAAFFKNIFQKLSPKWKTIQPDCWDYRSYSHMSAAPNLNGINENMLRSMRPDAAWIKDHHYRHMTWEESPLTAVSGTIWNDIPVEISKIKTQSKTSIPLNWLPLCENMFGPKVQLDVVINSVSGQESTDLHIIGRTKSDKLVWEDILNTKQFKVAGEIEQVHMVYEMKVVLNKEGQPLSARWSQGQILYARNPQNDHYGHEIILCSRSGVISPRAVQ
;
A
#
# COMPACT_ATOMS: atom_id res chain seq x y z
N MET A 1 11.78 6.11 15.08
CA MET A 1 11.65 6.88 13.82
C MET A 1 10.30 6.57 13.20
N ILE A 2 9.64 7.59 12.64
CA ILE A 2 8.31 7.49 12.00
C ILE A 2 8.51 7.14 10.53
N ARG A 3 7.80 6.15 10.00
CA ARG A 3 7.90 5.71 8.61
C ARG A 3 6.88 6.40 7.74
N VAL A 4 7.37 7.15 6.76
CA VAL A 4 6.56 7.83 5.76
C VAL A 4 6.65 7.03 4.47
N LEU A 5 5.52 6.53 3.99
CA LEU A 5 5.42 6.03 2.62
C LEU A 5 5.05 7.20 1.70
N PHE A 6 5.96 7.52 0.80
CA PHE A 6 5.70 8.39 -0.33
C PHE A 6 5.09 7.56 -1.46
N ASP A 7 3.88 7.90 -1.91
CA ASP A 7 3.28 7.24 -3.06
C ASP A 7 4.13 7.50 -4.31
N ALA A 8 4.77 6.45 -4.82
CA ALA A 8 5.49 6.45 -6.08
C ALA A 8 4.91 5.43 -7.07
N PHE A 9 3.79 4.79 -6.74
CA PHE A 9 3.17 3.77 -7.59
C PHE A 9 2.24 4.41 -8.62
N TYR A 10 1.53 5.46 -8.20
CA TYR A 10 0.71 6.28 -9.09
C TYR A 10 1.49 7.43 -9.74
N HIS A 11 2.82 7.45 -9.55
CA HIS A 11 3.75 8.37 -10.19
C HIS A 11 4.81 7.61 -10.99
N MET A 12 5.31 8.19 -12.08
CA MET A 12 6.51 7.64 -12.72
C MET A 12 7.76 8.22 -12.08
N MET A 13 8.72 7.35 -11.77
CA MET A 13 10.04 7.75 -11.27
C MET A 13 10.78 8.66 -12.28
N PRO A 14 11.76 9.49 -11.84
CA PRO A 14 12.53 10.36 -12.72
C PRO A 14 13.13 9.59 -13.89
N GLY A 15 12.86 10.06 -15.11
CA GLY A 15 13.33 9.46 -16.35
C GLY A 15 14.22 10.38 -17.17
N HIS A 16 14.20 11.69 -16.91
CA HIS A 16 14.99 12.67 -17.66
C HIS A 16 16.43 12.68 -17.15
N ARG A 17 17.40 12.52 -18.06
CA ARG A 17 18.82 12.60 -17.72
C ARG A 17 19.41 13.95 -18.12
N ILE A 18 20.09 14.60 -17.17
CA ILE A 18 20.94 15.76 -17.45
C ILE A 18 22.39 15.28 -17.39
N GLY A 19 23.02 15.08 -18.55
CA GLY A 19 24.34 14.44 -18.62
C GLY A 19 24.30 12.96 -18.21
N ASN A 20 25.40 12.45 -17.65
CA ASN A 20 25.56 11.02 -17.37
C ASN A 20 24.98 10.58 -16.03
N ASP A 21 25.02 11.46 -15.02
CA ASP A 21 24.85 11.06 -13.61
C ASP A 21 23.66 11.74 -12.91
N ILE A 22 22.95 12.65 -13.58
CA ILE A 22 21.82 13.38 -13.00
C ILE A 22 20.53 12.87 -13.64
N SER A 23 19.61 12.37 -12.80
CA SER A 23 18.24 12.03 -13.20
C SER A 23 17.26 12.98 -12.52
N VAL A 24 16.36 13.58 -13.29
CA VAL A 24 15.42 14.62 -12.87
C VAL A 24 14.05 14.39 -13.47
N GLY A 25 13.06 15.11 -12.95
CA GLY A 25 11.74 15.17 -13.55
C GLY A 25 11.73 15.85 -14.92
N GLY A 26 10.77 15.48 -15.75
CA GLY A 26 10.52 16.14 -17.03
C GLY A 26 9.79 17.46 -16.85
N TYR A 27 10.20 18.49 -17.60
CA TYR A 27 9.51 19.79 -17.62
C TYR A 27 8.26 19.80 -18.52
N GLN A 28 8.17 18.87 -19.47
CA GLN A 28 7.06 18.73 -20.44
C GLN A 28 6.25 17.46 -20.21
N GLU A 29 6.61 16.65 -19.20
CA GLU A 29 6.04 15.33 -18.93
C GLU A 29 5.89 15.15 -17.42
N ASN A 30 5.15 14.12 -16.98
CA ASN A 30 4.94 13.86 -15.55
C ASN A 30 6.05 13.01 -14.90
N PHE A 31 7.00 12.50 -15.69
CA PHE A 31 8.11 11.71 -15.16
C PHE A 31 8.84 12.45 -14.04
N GLY A 32 8.99 11.81 -12.89
CA GLY A 32 9.79 12.29 -11.77
C GLY A 32 9.25 13.50 -11.02
N ARG A 33 8.05 14.00 -11.35
CA ARG A 33 7.40 15.05 -10.56
C ARG A 33 7.25 14.58 -9.11
N TYR A 34 7.48 15.49 -8.16
CA TYR A 34 7.40 15.24 -6.72
C TYR A 34 8.35 14.17 -6.17
N THR A 35 9.45 13.84 -6.86
CA THR A 35 10.39 12.84 -6.33
C THR A 35 11.18 13.40 -5.13
N PRO A 36 11.29 12.67 -3.99
CA PRO A 36 12.04 13.11 -2.79
C PRO A 36 13.54 13.36 -2.99
N GLY A 37 14.13 12.81 -4.06
CA GLY A 37 15.55 12.95 -4.39
C GLY A 37 15.86 13.99 -5.47
N ASP A 38 14.85 14.64 -6.06
CA ASP A 38 15.06 15.59 -7.14
C ASP A 38 15.19 17.02 -6.58
N CYS A 39 16.41 17.56 -6.63
CA CYS A 39 16.72 18.94 -6.23
C CYS A 39 16.88 19.90 -7.41
N PHE A 40 16.76 19.41 -8.65
CA PHE A 40 16.99 20.19 -9.86
C PHE A 40 15.68 20.62 -10.50
N HIS A 41 14.61 19.83 -10.32
CA HIS A 41 13.28 20.19 -10.80
C HIS A 41 12.55 21.04 -9.75
N PRO A 42 11.88 22.15 -10.14
CA PRO A 42 11.15 23.00 -9.18
C PRO A 42 10.02 22.24 -8.49
N ASN A 43 9.41 21.26 -9.16
CA ASN A 43 8.38 20.36 -8.60
C ASN A 43 8.95 19.13 -7.86
N GLY A 44 10.28 19.02 -7.66
CA GLY A 44 10.86 17.98 -6.80
C GLY A 44 10.57 18.24 -5.31
N LEU A 45 10.86 17.27 -4.43
CA LEU A 45 10.60 17.37 -2.98
C LEU A 45 11.86 17.27 -2.11
N SER A 46 13.03 17.55 -2.68
CA SER A 46 14.30 17.40 -1.97
C SER A 46 14.40 18.24 -0.70
N PHE A 47 13.86 19.46 -0.67
CA PHE A 47 13.85 20.31 0.51
C PHE A 47 12.94 19.77 1.62
N LEU A 48 11.71 19.34 1.28
CA LEU A 48 10.83 18.68 2.24
C LEU A 48 11.49 17.43 2.83
N ASN A 49 12.10 16.61 1.97
CA ASN A 49 12.80 15.41 2.39
C ASN A 49 13.95 15.73 3.35
N ALA A 50 14.74 16.77 3.07
CA ALA A 50 15.82 17.22 3.95
C ALA A 50 15.30 17.70 5.32
N ASP A 51 14.19 18.44 5.36
CA ASP A 51 13.57 18.91 6.60
C ASP A 51 13.03 17.77 7.47
N LEU A 52 12.61 16.66 6.84
CA LEU A 52 12.03 15.50 7.53
C LEU A 52 13.06 14.41 7.89
N ALA A 53 14.20 14.33 7.19
CA ALA A 53 15.16 13.22 7.30
C ALA A 53 15.72 12.99 8.72
N GLY A 54 15.68 14.00 9.60
CA GLY A 54 16.12 13.86 11.00
C GLY A 54 15.13 13.13 11.91
N GLU A 55 13.84 13.12 11.56
CA GLU A 55 12.75 12.62 12.41
C GLU A 55 11.99 11.45 11.75
N TYR A 56 12.07 11.33 10.42
CA TYR A 56 11.27 10.43 9.59
C TYR A 56 12.14 9.56 8.66
N ASP A 57 11.70 8.31 8.47
CA ASP A 57 12.23 7.36 7.48
C ASP A 57 11.31 7.37 6.26
N ILE A 58 11.73 8.05 5.18
CA ILE A 58 10.94 8.20 3.96
C ILE A 58 11.25 7.05 3.00
N ARG A 59 10.22 6.30 2.61
CA ARG A 59 10.31 5.17 1.69
C ARG A 59 9.36 5.37 0.52
N LEU A 60 9.71 4.84 -0.64
CA LEU A 60 8.84 4.85 -1.82
C LEU A 60 7.88 3.66 -1.78
N LEU A 61 6.60 3.93 -1.92
CA LEU A 61 5.57 2.93 -2.17
C LEU A 61 5.49 2.67 -3.67
N THR A 62 5.81 1.45 -4.09
CA THR A 62 5.88 1.04 -5.51
C THR A 62 4.89 -0.06 -5.87
N GLN A 63 3.84 -0.23 -5.06
CA GLN A 63 2.79 -1.23 -5.23
C GLN A 63 1.40 -0.60 -4.97
N PRO A 64 0.31 -1.17 -5.52
CA PRO A 64 -1.05 -0.70 -5.26
C PRO A 64 -1.39 -0.64 -3.77
N TYR A 65 -2.37 0.19 -3.44
CA TYR A 65 -2.80 0.39 -2.06
C TYR A 65 -3.44 -0.88 -1.51
N SER A 66 -2.95 -1.31 -0.35
CA SER A 66 -3.44 -2.50 0.33
C SER A 66 -2.98 -2.49 1.78
N ASP A 67 -3.64 -3.29 2.63
CA ASP A 67 -3.19 -3.47 4.02
C ASP A 67 -1.73 -3.98 4.06
N ALA A 68 -1.33 -4.82 3.09
CA ALA A 68 0.04 -5.30 2.94
C ALA A 68 1.03 -4.23 2.46
N ALA A 69 0.58 -3.24 1.70
CA ALA A 69 1.41 -2.10 1.29
C ALA A 69 1.70 -1.17 2.45
N PHE A 70 0.72 -0.97 3.32
CA PHE A 70 0.79 -0.04 4.44
C PHE A 70 1.22 -0.70 5.75
N PHE A 71 1.66 -1.96 5.73
CA PHE A 71 1.75 -2.77 6.95
C PHE A 71 2.68 -2.19 8.04
N ASP A 72 3.76 -1.52 7.62
CA ASP A 72 4.75 -0.86 8.47
C ASP A 72 4.76 0.67 8.32
N ALA A 73 3.81 1.21 7.57
CA ALA A 73 3.67 2.64 7.39
C ALA A 73 3.09 3.29 8.65
N ASP A 74 3.57 4.49 8.97
CA ASP A 74 2.99 5.35 9.99
C ASP A 74 2.22 6.51 9.36
N ILE A 75 2.81 7.08 8.30
CA ILE A 75 2.23 8.14 7.48
C ILE A 75 2.28 7.73 6.01
N LEU A 76 1.22 8.05 5.26
CA LEU A 76 1.18 7.97 3.80
C LEU A 76 1.09 9.39 3.22
N LEU A 77 2.05 9.75 2.37
CA LEU A 77 2.07 10.99 1.60
C LEU A 77 1.70 10.67 0.15
N ILE A 78 0.60 11.25 -0.32
CA ILE A 78 0.07 11.12 -1.67
C ILE A 78 0.15 12.49 -2.33
N ALA A 79 1.08 12.67 -3.26
CA ALA A 79 1.39 13.96 -3.85
C ALA A 79 0.86 14.05 -5.30
N ASN A 80 -0.41 14.39 -5.47
CA ASN A 80 -1.06 14.60 -6.77
C ASN A 80 -1.18 13.37 -7.68
N PRO A 81 -2.04 12.36 -7.39
CA PRO A 81 -2.14 11.16 -8.21
C PRO A 81 -2.26 11.46 -9.72
N ASP A 82 -1.26 11.04 -10.51
CA ASP A 82 -1.14 11.41 -11.93
C ASP A 82 -2.32 10.87 -12.74
N TYR A 83 -2.96 11.69 -13.56
CA TYR A 83 -4.01 11.21 -14.46
C TYR A 83 -3.44 10.19 -15.49
N PRO A 84 -4.10 9.04 -15.72
CA PRO A 84 -3.53 7.87 -16.43
C PRO A 84 -3.26 8.11 -17.91
N LEU A 85 -3.85 9.15 -18.48
CA LEU A 85 -3.69 9.47 -19.90
C LEU A 85 -2.46 10.33 -20.18
N TYR A 86 -1.73 10.79 -19.14
CA TYR A 86 -0.46 11.49 -19.34
C TYR A 86 0.64 10.54 -19.79
N ASN A 87 1.49 11.04 -20.70
CA ASN A 87 2.75 10.36 -20.98
C ASN A 87 3.59 10.35 -19.70
N GLY A 88 4.01 9.16 -19.29
CA GLY A 88 4.70 8.99 -18.02
C GLY A 88 3.80 9.04 -16.78
N ALA A 89 2.52 8.66 -16.90
CA ALA A 89 1.69 8.31 -15.74
C ALA A 89 1.58 6.80 -15.57
N SER A 90 1.28 6.36 -14.34
CA SER A 90 0.91 4.97 -14.06
C SER A 90 -0.42 4.63 -14.75
N PRO A 91 -0.52 3.48 -15.46
CA PRO A 91 -1.77 3.08 -16.10
C PRO A 91 -2.82 2.63 -15.07
N TYR A 92 -2.42 2.39 -13.81
CA TYR A 92 -3.29 1.94 -12.74
C TYR A 92 -4.15 3.08 -12.21
N ARG A 93 -5.44 2.79 -11.95
CA ARG A 93 -6.39 3.73 -11.36
C ARG A 93 -6.72 3.31 -9.93
N TRP A 94 -7.01 4.28 -9.06
CA TRP A 94 -7.64 3.95 -7.78
C TRP A 94 -8.99 3.30 -8.06
N ALA A 95 -9.18 2.14 -7.45
CA ALA A 95 -10.43 1.43 -7.42
C ALA A 95 -11.00 1.49 -5.99
N PRO A 96 -12.28 1.11 -5.79
CA PRO A 96 -12.90 1.17 -4.46
C PRO A 96 -12.08 0.45 -3.36
N GLN A 97 -11.33 -0.61 -3.72
CA GLN A 97 -10.53 -1.36 -2.76
C GLN A 97 -9.30 -0.57 -2.28
N ASP A 98 -8.72 0.28 -3.12
CA ASP A 98 -7.62 1.18 -2.74
C ASP A 98 -8.10 2.21 -1.71
N VAL A 99 -9.28 2.80 -1.94
CA VAL A 99 -9.92 3.73 -0.99
C VAL A 99 -10.26 3.03 0.32
N ASP A 100 -10.79 1.81 0.26
CA ASP A 100 -11.08 1.05 1.47
C ASP A 100 -9.80 0.69 2.24
N ALA A 101 -8.68 0.39 1.57
CA ALA A 101 -7.38 0.16 2.21
C ALA A 101 -6.84 1.45 2.87
N LEU A 102 -6.93 2.59 2.19
CA LEU A 102 -6.54 3.89 2.73
C LEU A 102 -7.36 4.24 3.98
N LEU A 103 -8.69 4.09 3.91
CA LEU A 103 -9.57 4.40 5.04
C LEU A 103 -9.33 3.45 6.23
N ARG A 104 -9.01 2.17 5.99
CA ARG A 104 -8.61 1.25 7.06
C ARG A 104 -7.29 1.65 7.71
N PHE A 105 -6.31 2.06 6.90
CA PHE A 105 -5.03 2.55 7.39
C PHE A 105 -5.20 3.77 8.31
N VAL A 106 -6.03 4.74 7.92
CA VAL A 106 -6.34 5.89 8.79
C VAL A 106 -7.13 5.42 10.02
N ASN A 107 -8.17 4.61 9.83
CA ASN A 107 -9.05 4.16 10.90
C ASN A 107 -8.31 3.46 12.05
N ARG A 108 -7.29 2.65 11.75
CA ARG A 108 -6.49 1.98 12.77
C ARG A 108 -5.54 2.92 13.51
N GLY A 109 -5.24 4.10 12.98
CA GLY A 109 -4.39 5.13 13.62
C GLY A 109 -3.36 5.80 12.71
N GLY A 110 -3.26 5.41 11.43
CA GLY A 110 -2.28 5.98 10.51
C GLY A 110 -2.60 7.43 10.12
N GLY A 111 -1.57 8.17 9.71
CA GLY A 111 -1.71 9.51 9.16
C GLY A 111 -1.70 9.52 7.64
N VAL A 112 -2.62 10.23 6.99
CA VAL A 112 -2.58 10.44 5.53
C VAL A 112 -2.49 11.92 5.22
N LEU A 113 -1.53 12.31 4.39
CA LEU A 113 -1.46 13.60 3.72
C LEU A 113 -1.73 13.38 2.23
N LEU A 114 -2.90 13.84 1.78
CA LEU A 114 -3.28 13.85 0.37
C LEU A 114 -3.18 15.28 -0.15
N LEU A 115 -2.33 15.48 -1.15
CA LEU A 115 -2.30 16.71 -1.93
C LEU A 115 -2.89 16.43 -3.30
N VAL A 116 -3.77 17.32 -3.76
CA VAL A 116 -4.43 17.26 -5.08
C VAL A 116 -4.34 18.63 -5.70
N ASN A 117 -4.00 18.77 -6.98
CA ASN A 117 -4.00 20.08 -7.64
C ASN A 117 -5.42 20.50 -8.06
N SER A 118 -5.54 21.45 -8.99
CA SER A 118 -6.81 21.76 -9.65
C SER A 118 -7.05 20.84 -10.85
N PHE A 119 -8.32 20.67 -11.23
CA PHE A 119 -8.70 20.02 -12.48
C PHE A 119 -9.20 21.13 -13.41
N LEU A 120 -8.51 21.33 -14.54
CA LEU A 120 -9.01 22.20 -15.57
C LEU A 120 -9.38 21.36 -16.79
N SER A 121 -10.66 21.37 -17.14
CA SER A 121 -11.12 20.95 -18.47
C SER A 121 -10.72 21.95 -19.57
N ARG A 122 -9.75 22.85 -19.30
CA ARG A 122 -9.22 23.84 -20.25
C ARG A 122 -7.92 23.32 -20.85
N SER A 123 -7.83 23.38 -22.17
CA SER A 123 -6.86 22.64 -23.00
C SER A 123 -5.42 23.13 -22.94
N ASP A 124 -5.10 24.19 -22.20
CA ASP A 124 -3.81 24.86 -22.17
C ASP A 124 -2.94 24.54 -20.95
N PHE A 125 -3.51 23.99 -19.87
CA PHE A 125 -2.80 23.63 -18.63
C PHE A 125 -3.01 22.16 -18.24
N TRP A 126 -3.11 21.29 -19.23
CA TRP A 126 -3.39 19.87 -19.03
C TRP A 126 -2.37 19.21 -18.09
N GLU A 127 -1.07 19.52 -18.13
CA GLU A 127 -0.01 18.85 -17.35
C GLU A 127 -0.15 18.90 -15.81
N GLU A 128 -0.99 19.79 -15.26
CA GLU A 128 -1.23 19.91 -13.81
C GLU A 128 -2.51 19.19 -13.33
N ASN A 129 -3.27 18.54 -14.23
CA ASN A 129 -4.51 17.87 -13.83
C ASN A 129 -4.20 16.65 -12.95
N PHE A 130 -4.83 16.63 -11.79
CA PHE A 130 -4.93 15.44 -10.95
C PHE A 130 -6.11 14.59 -11.39
N ASP A 131 -6.06 13.29 -11.08
CA ASP A 131 -7.18 12.41 -11.38
C ASP A 131 -8.34 12.61 -10.39
N LEU A 132 -9.18 13.62 -10.69
CA LEU A 132 -10.38 13.89 -9.91
C LEU A 132 -11.35 12.69 -9.92
N GLU A 133 -11.45 11.93 -11.02
CA GLU A 133 -12.31 10.74 -11.08
C GLU A 133 -11.87 9.68 -10.07
N ARG A 134 -10.57 9.59 -9.76
CA ARG A 134 -10.01 8.65 -8.78
C ARG A 134 -10.16 9.14 -7.34
N VAL A 135 -9.84 10.42 -7.08
CA VAL A 135 -9.89 10.97 -5.72
C VAL A 135 -11.33 11.25 -5.29
N SER A 136 -12.25 11.48 -6.24
CA SER A 136 -13.68 11.66 -5.93
C SER A 136 -14.26 10.47 -5.16
N LEU A 137 -13.79 9.25 -5.40
CA LEU A 137 -14.20 8.08 -4.62
C LEU A 137 -13.94 8.26 -3.11
N LEU A 138 -12.81 8.86 -2.74
CA LEU A 138 -12.52 9.20 -1.35
C LEU A 138 -13.40 10.35 -0.87
N PHE A 139 -13.55 11.41 -1.66
CA PHE A 139 -14.39 12.56 -1.29
C PHE A 139 -15.86 12.19 -1.11
N ASP A 140 -16.39 11.31 -1.96
CA ASP A 140 -17.74 10.74 -1.86
C ASP A 140 -17.92 9.98 -0.53
N ARG A 141 -16.93 9.18 -0.12
CA ARG A 141 -16.94 8.49 1.18
C ARG A 141 -16.92 9.46 2.37
N LEU A 142 -16.29 10.63 2.20
CA LEU A 142 -16.24 11.68 3.21
C LEU A 142 -17.45 12.63 3.16
N GLY A 143 -18.26 12.56 2.10
CA GLY A 143 -19.34 13.53 1.82
C GLY A 143 -18.84 14.92 1.41
N VAL A 144 -17.58 15.05 1.01
CA VAL A 144 -16.98 16.31 0.57
C VAL A 144 -17.20 16.50 -0.93
N GLN A 145 -17.55 17.71 -1.34
CA GLN A 145 -17.60 18.07 -2.74
C GLN A 145 -16.37 18.91 -3.07
N TRP A 146 -15.48 18.39 -3.92
CA TRP A 146 -14.37 19.17 -4.47
C TRP A 146 -14.85 19.98 -5.67
N ASP A 147 -14.35 21.20 -5.88
CA ASP A 147 -14.74 22.06 -6.99
C ASP A 147 -13.99 21.63 -8.26
N PRO A 148 -14.65 20.99 -9.26
CA PRO A 148 -13.98 20.48 -10.45
C PRO A 148 -13.64 21.59 -11.45
N ASN A 149 -14.08 22.83 -11.21
CA ASN A 149 -13.98 23.94 -12.16
C ASN A 149 -13.23 25.14 -11.56
N TYR A 150 -12.53 24.94 -10.45
CA TYR A 150 -11.78 25.99 -9.78
C TYR A 150 -10.29 25.71 -9.80
N MET A 151 -9.54 26.76 -10.14
CA MET A 151 -8.12 26.90 -9.92
C MET A 151 -7.89 28.28 -9.32
N SER A 152 -7.04 28.38 -8.29
CA SER A 152 -6.54 29.67 -7.80
C SER A 152 -5.70 30.39 -8.86
N ASP A 153 -5.42 31.67 -8.66
CA ASP A 153 -4.78 32.53 -9.67
C ASP A 153 -3.44 31.94 -10.17
N ASP A 154 -3.31 31.76 -11.50
CA ASP A 154 -2.14 31.19 -12.13
C ASP A 154 -0.90 32.10 -12.10
N LYS A 155 -1.09 33.37 -11.75
CA LYS A 155 -0.07 34.42 -11.74
C LYS A 155 0.27 34.93 -10.36
N THR A 156 -0.49 34.56 -9.33
CA THR A 156 -0.23 35.02 -7.97
C THR A 156 -0.27 33.87 -6.97
N ILE A 157 0.72 33.83 -6.07
CA ILE A 157 0.70 32.93 -4.92
C ILE A 157 -0.23 33.55 -3.88
N GLU A 158 -1.35 32.89 -3.61
CA GLU A 158 -2.34 33.38 -2.66
C GLU A 158 -1.81 33.27 -1.23
N ARG A 159 -2.07 34.30 -0.41
CA ARG A 159 -1.70 34.37 1.01
C ARG A 159 -2.75 33.68 1.87
N ALA A 160 -2.89 32.38 1.68
CA ALA A 160 -3.80 31.56 2.45
C ALA A 160 -3.35 31.45 3.92
N LYS A 161 -4.28 31.08 4.80
CA LYS A 161 -4.03 30.96 6.24
C LYS A 161 -4.32 29.56 6.77
N SER A 162 -3.46 29.08 7.66
CA SER A 162 -3.71 27.92 8.52
C SER A 162 -3.37 28.26 9.96
N GLY A 163 -4.40 28.63 10.74
CA GLY A 163 -4.19 29.26 12.06
C GLY A 163 -3.39 30.55 11.93
N GLU A 164 -2.28 30.64 12.67
CA GLU A 164 -1.37 31.79 12.65
C GLU A 164 -0.37 31.78 11.48
N LEU A 165 -0.27 30.66 10.74
CA LEU A 165 0.68 30.53 9.63
C LEU A 165 0.11 31.12 8.35
N GLN A 166 0.94 31.88 7.63
CA GLN A 166 0.63 32.35 6.29
C GLN A 166 1.26 31.41 5.28
N VAL A 167 0.44 30.63 4.58
CA VAL A 167 0.91 29.63 3.62
C VAL A 167 0.71 30.14 2.20
N GLY A 168 1.73 29.94 1.37
CA GLY A 168 1.68 30.25 -0.06
C GLY A 168 0.94 29.14 -0.77
N TYR A 169 -0.16 29.51 -1.41
CA TYR A 169 -1.02 28.61 -2.17
C TYR A 169 -0.96 28.97 -3.65
N GLY A 170 -0.45 28.06 -4.47
CA GLY A 170 -0.21 28.23 -5.90
C GLY A 170 -1.44 27.88 -6.73
N GLN A 171 -1.29 27.00 -7.72
CA GLN A 171 -2.31 26.64 -8.71
C GLN A 171 -3.18 25.45 -8.25
N GLY A 172 -3.87 25.63 -7.12
CA GLY A 172 -4.62 24.58 -6.45
C GLY A 172 -6.14 24.60 -6.67
N GLY A 173 -6.78 23.51 -6.25
CA GLY A 173 -8.24 23.37 -6.20
C GLY A 173 -8.88 23.92 -4.93
N ARG A 174 -10.17 23.63 -4.69
CA ARG A 174 -10.84 23.98 -3.43
C ARG A 174 -12.02 23.06 -3.15
N VAL A 175 -12.55 23.15 -1.93
CA VAL A 175 -13.87 22.59 -1.59
C VAL A 175 -14.97 23.42 -2.25
N LEU A 176 -15.88 22.75 -2.96
CA LEU A 176 -17.02 23.37 -3.63
C LEU A 176 -17.90 24.10 -2.61
N ARG A 177 -18.17 25.38 -2.90
CA ARG A 177 -19.02 26.27 -2.08
C ARG A 177 -18.54 26.43 -0.64
N ALA A 178 -17.27 26.12 -0.35
CA ALA A 178 -16.70 26.21 1.00
C ALA A 178 -17.54 25.48 2.07
N SER A 179 -18.17 24.37 1.71
CA SER A 179 -19.06 23.61 2.59
C SER A 179 -18.43 22.27 2.95
N LEU A 180 -18.17 22.06 4.24
CA LEU A 180 -17.65 20.81 4.77
C LEU A 180 -18.72 20.06 5.58
N PRO A 181 -18.80 18.72 5.47
CA PRO A 181 -19.60 17.88 6.35
C PRO A 181 -19.24 18.03 7.82
N LYS A 182 -20.20 17.68 8.70
CA LYS A 182 -19.97 17.66 10.15
C LYS A 182 -18.82 16.72 10.51
N GLY A 183 -17.90 17.19 11.33
CA GLY A 183 -16.72 16.43 11.77
C GLY A 183 -15.47 16.66 10.92
N ILE A 184 -15.58 17.38 9.79
CA ILE A 184 -14.45 17.81 8.98
C ILE A 184 -14.17 19.28 9.27
N THR A 185 -12.89 19.61 9.52
CA THR A 185 -12.47 20.96 9.92
C THR A 185 -11.68 21.61 8.79
N PRO A 186 -11.96 22.88 8.41
CA PRO A 186 -11.13 23.60 7.47
C PRO A 186 -9.71 23.75 8.02
N LEU A 187 -8.72 23.56 7.15
CA LEU A 187 -7.29 23.63 7.50
C LEU A 187 -6.61 24.82 6.84
N ILE A 188 -6.93 25.10 5.57
CA ILE A 188 -6.37 26.21 4.79
C ILE A 188 -7.53 27.02 4.22
N THR A 189 -7.52 28.33 4.43
CA THR A 189 -8.58 29.23 3.96
C THR A 189 -8.04 30.52 3.35
N TYR A 190 -8.78 31.07 2.40
CA TYR A 190 -8.51 32.37 1.77
C TYR A 190 -9.80 32.91 1.12
N ASN A 191 -10.17 34.16 1.41
CA ASN A 191 -11.36 34.82 0.84
C ASN A 191 -12.62 33.92 0.82
N ASP A 192 -13.00 33.40 2.00
CA ASP A 192 -14.11 32.47 2.23
C ASP A 192 -13.98 31.09 1.56
N ASN A 193 -12.92 30.84 0.78
CA ASN A 193 -12.64 29.51 0.23
C ASN A 193 -11.96 28.61 1.28
N ILE A 194 -12.18 27.30 1.11
CA ILE A 194 -11.48 26.24 1.85
C ILE A 194 -10.61 25.48 0.85
N TYR A 195 -9.30 25.61 1.00
CA TYR A 195 -8.29 24.99 0.14
C TYR A 195 -7.72 23.70 0.70
N GLY A 196 -7.95 23.44 1.97
CA GLY A 196 -7.58 22.19 2.60
C GLY A 196 -8.42 21.95 3.83
N PHE A 197 -8.53 20.68 4.22
CA PHE A 197 -9.28 20.27 5.39
C PHE A 197 -8.59 19.10 6.10
N GLN A 198 -8.98 18.88 7.34
CA GLN A 198 -8.56 17.74 8.13
C GLN A 198 -9.78 17.02 8.72
N THR A 199 -9.70 15.71 8.82
CA THR A 199 -10.72 14.88 9.46
C THR A 199 -10.08 13.74 10.24
N GLN A 200 -10.74 13.36 11.33
CA GLN A 200 -10.38 12.19 12.13
C GLN A 200 -11.17 11.00 11.62
N ILE A 201 -10.49 9.90 11.31
CA ILE A 201 -11.13 8.64 10.91
C ILE A 201 -10.61 7.58 11.87
N GLY A 202 -11.50 7.06 12.72
CA GLY A 202 -11.11 6.18 13.80
C GLY A 202 -10.02 6.80 14.68
N ALA A 203 -8.91 6.10 14.86
CA ALA A 203 -7.80 6.56 15.70
C ALA A 203 -6.78 7.45 14.95
N GLY A 204 -6.87 7.56 13.62
CA GLY A 204 -5.91 8.30 12.79
C GLY A 204 -6.52 9.52 12.11
N SER A 205 -5.70 10.24 11.35
CA SER A 205 -6.08 11.51 10.76
C SER A 205 -5.79 11.55 9.26
N LEU A 206 -6.71 12.16 8.52
CA LEU A 206 -6.58 12.45 7.09
C LEU A 206 -6.53 13.97 6.90
N VAL A 207 -5.48 14.45 6.24
CA VAL A 207 -5.32 15.82 5.80
C VAL A 207 -5.38 15.86 4.29
N VAL A 208 -6.22 16.74 3.74
CA VAL A 208 -6.34 17.00 2.31
C VAL A 208 -5.98 18.45 2.02
N ILE A 209 -5.10 18.67 1.05
CA ILE A 209 -4.65 20.00 0.62
C ILE A 209 -4.80 20.10 -0.91
N GLY A 210 -5.36 21.20 -1.37
CA GLY A 210 -5.69 21.41 -2.77
C GLY A 210 -4.54 21.91 -3.65
N ASP A 211 -3.30 21.92 -3.16
CA ASP A 211 -2.13 22.31 -3.95
C ASP A 211 -0.91 21.47 -3.54
N THR A 212 -0.47 20.61 -4.46
CA THR A 212 0.75 19.81 -4.31
C THR A 212 2.00 20.64 -4.59
N GLY A 213 1.87 21.74 -5.32
CA GLY A 213 2.93 22.74 -5.48
C GLY A 213 3.45 23.23 -4.13
N MET A 214 2.63 23.27 -3.07
CA MET A 214 3.03 23.75 -1.74
C MET A 214 4.23 23.02 -1.11
N ILE A 215 4.43 21.73 -1.45
CA ILE A 215 5.57 20.92 -0.97
C ILE A 215 6.77 20.94 -1.92
N SER A 216 6.62 21.51 -3.11
CA SER A 216 7.66 21.56 -4.14
C SER A 216 8.88 22.35 -3.70
N ASN A 217 10.05 22.04 -4.26
CA ASN A 217 11.28 22.81 -4.07
C ASN A 217 11.07 24.31 -4.34
N GLY A 218 10.21 24.65 -5.31
CA GLY A 218 9.91 26.03 -5.68
C GLY A 218 9.07 26.81 -4.68
N LEU A 219 8.11 26.16 -3.99
CA LEU A 219 7.15 26.86 -3.12
C LEU A 219 7.39 26.62 -1.62
N ILE A 220 8.00 25.50 -1.23
CA ILE A 220 8.19 25.17 0.20
C ILE A 220 9.07 26.18 0.94
N CYS A 221 10.01 26.80 0.21
CA CYS A 221 10.94 27.82 0.71
C CYS A 221 10.64 29.23 0.16
N PHE A 222 9.46 29.47 -0.39
CA PHE A 222 9.17 30.75 -1.04
C PHE A 222 9.14 31.91 -0.03
N PRO A 223 9.81 33.05 -0.30
CA PRO A 223 9.89 34.16 0.65
C PRO A 223 8.53 34.72 1.06
N GLY A 224 8.35 34.92 2.38
CA GLY A 224 7.14 35.53 2.94
C GLY A 224 6.01 34.54 3.22
N PHE A 225 6.26 33.24 3.12
CA PHE A 225 5.32 32.19 3.49
C PHE A 225 5.96 31.18 4.45
N ASP A 226 5.12 30.50 5.22
CA ASP A 226 5.48 29.57 6.28
C ASP A 226 5.31 28.09 5.85
N ASN A 227 5.43 27.77 4.56
CA ASN A 227 5.13 26.44 4.01
C ASN A 227 5.93 25.32 4.70
N ALA A 228 7.25 25.47 4.85
CA ALA A 228 8.08 24.48 5.55
C ALA A 228 7.63 24.24 7.00
N ALA A 229 7.37 25.31 7.76
CA ALA A 229 6.88 25.22 9.14
C ALA A 229 5.47 24.59 9.20
N PHE A 230 4.61 24.94 8.25
CA PHE A 230 3.29 24.35 8.10
C PHE A 230 3.36 22.84 7.88
N PHE A 231 4.14 22.36 6.90
CA PHE A 231 4.26 20.91 6.65
C PHE A 231 4.92 20.18 7.81
N LYS A 232 5.95 20.75 8.45
CA LYS A 232 6.52 20.17 9.67
C LYS A 232 5.45 19.94 10.75
N ASN A 233 4.56 20.92 10.97
CA ASN A 233 3.44 20.79 11.90
C ASN A 233 2.41 19.74 11.46
N ILE A 234 2.16 19.60 10.15
CA ILE A 234 1.27 18.56 9.62
C ILE A 234 1.84 17.16 9.88
N PHE A 235 3.11 16.91 9.56
CA PHE A 235 3.74 15.60 9.80
C PHE A 235 3.75 15.23 11.30
N GLN A 236 3.99 16.20 12.19
CA GLN A 236 3.88 15.99 13.63
C GLN A 236 2.46 15.62 14.06
N LYS A 237 1.42 16.27 13.51
CA LYS A 237 0.02 15.94 13.80
C LYS A 237 -0.42 14.59 13.24
N LEU A 238 0.12 14.19 12.08
CA LEU A 238 -0.16 12.91 11.43
C LEU A 238 0.57 11.73 12.08
N SER A 239 1.52 12.00 12.98
CA SER A 239 2.27 10.96 13.67
C SER A 239 1.35 10.10 14.54
N PRO A 240 1.33 8.77 14.34
CA PRO A 240 0.37 7.92 15.02
C PRO A 240 0.68 7.78 16.52
N LYS A 241 -0.37 7.65 17.33
CA LYS A 241 -0.24 7.51 18.80
C LYS A 241 0.53 6.26 19.24
N TRP A 242 0.56 5.19 18.43
CA TRP A 242 1.34 3.99 18.72
C TRP A 242 2.87 4.18 18.64
N LYS A 243 3.35 5.38 18.29
CA LYS A 243 4.78 5.71 18.37
C LYS A 243 5.19 6.34 19.69
N THR A 244 4.26 6.93 20.41
CA THR A 244 4.51 7.50 21.74
C THR A 244 4.28 6.47 22.85
N ILE A 245 3.44 5.47 22.60
CA ILE A 245 3.13 4.35 23.49
C ILE A 245 3.41 3.06 22.72
N GLN A 246 4.14 2.11 23.31
CA GLN A 246 4.33 0.80 22.70
C GLN A 246 2.96 0.23 22.29
N PRO A 247 2.76 -0.17 21.02
CA PRO A 247 1.48 -0.72 20.59
C PRO A 247 1.16 -1.95 21.45
N ASP A 248 -0.02 -1.94 22.05
CA ASP A 248 -0.60 -3.06 22.79
C ASP A 248 -1.78 -3.69 22.03
N CYS A 249 -2.14 -3.11 20.88
CA CYS A 249 -3.20 -3.57 20.00
C CYS A 249 -2.69 -3.72 18.57
N TRP A 250 -3.14 -4.79 17.90
CA TRP A 250 -2.82 -5.07 16.50
C TRP A 250 -4.05 -5.48 15.71
N ASP A 251 -4.05 -5.12 14.43
CA ASP A 251 -4.95 -5.68 13.42
C ASP A 251 -4.20 -6.78 12.65
N TYR A 252 -4.82 -7.96 12.57
CA TYR A 252 -4.39 -9.07 11.73
C TYR A 252 -5.42 -9.36 10.66
N ARG A 253 -4.93 -9.47 9.44
CA ARG A 253 -5.70 -9.84 8.26
C ARG A 253 -4.93 -10.91 7.50
N SER A 254 -5.62 -11.96 7.10
CA SER A 254 -5.07 -12.98 6.21
C SER A 254 -5.94 -13.16 4.98
N TYR A 255 -5.27 -13.36 3.86
CA TYR A 255 -5.85 -13.50 2.54
C TYR A 255 -5.37 -14.81 1.96
N SER A 256 -6.27 -15.53 1.32
CA SER A 256 -5.90 -16.71 0.57
C SER A 256 -6.36 -16.56 -0.87
N HIS A 257 -5.57 -17.16 -1.76
CA HIS A 257 -5.81 -17.15 -3.19
C HIS A 257 -5.57 -18.54 -3.75
N MET A 258 -6.35 -18.87 -4.77
CA MET A 258 -6.13 -20.05 -5.57
C MET A 258 -6.41 -19.73 -7.03
N SER A 259 -5.57 -20.23 -7.93
CA SER A 259 -5.66 -19.99 -9.36
C SER A 259 -5.35 -21.25 -10.14
N ALA A 260 -6.20 -21.58 -11.11
CA ALA A 260 -5.98 -22.68 -12.04
C ALA A 260 -6.55 -22.32 -13.42
N ALA A 261 -5.96 -22.90 -14.46
CA ALA A 261 -6.50 -22.84 -15.81
C ALA A 261 -7.51 -23.99 -15.99
N PRO A 262 -8.81 -23.72 -16.22
CA PRO A 262 -9.78 -24.79 -16.32
C PRO A 262 -9.58 -25.68 -17.54
N ASN A 263 -9.83 -26.97 -17.38
CA ASN A 263 -9.77 -27.99 -18.44
C ASN A 263 -11.04 -28.87 -18.40
N LEU A 264 -11.58 -29.21 -19.58
CA LEU A 264 -12.73 -30.12 -19.71
C LEU A 264 -12.42 -31.54 -19.20
N ASN A 265 -11.17 -31.99 -19.40
CA ASN A 265 -10.70 -33.32 -19.00
C ASN A 265 -9.91 -33.29 -17.68
N GLY A 266 -10.07 -32.23 -16.88
CA GLY A 266 -9.27 -32.00 -15.68
C GLY A 266 -10.02 -31.13 -14.68
N ILE A 267 -9.32 -30.14 -14.13
CA ILE A 267 -9.92 -29.22 -13.16
C ILE A 267 -10.82 -28.24 -13.90
N ASN A 268 -12.13 -28.30 -13.70
CA ASN A 268 -13.07 -27.37 -14.33
C ASN A 268 -13.56 -26.26 -13.37
N GLU A 269 -14.23 -25.26 -13.91
CA GLU A 269 -14.75 -24.12 -13.10
C GLU A 269 -15.68 -24.56 -11.97
N ASN A 270 -16.51 -25.59 -12.19
CA ASN A 270 -17.44 -26.06 -11.17
C ASN A 270 -16.71 -26.72 -10.00
N MET A 271 -15.66 -27.49 -10.29
CA MET A 271 -14.78 -28.07 -9.26
C MET A 271 -14.03 -27.00 -8.47
N LEU A 272 -13.55 -25.95 -9.15
CA LEU A 272 -12.90 -24.83 -8.46
C LEU A 272 -13.88 -24.15 -7.50
N ARG A 273 -15.06 -23.75 -8.00
CA ARG A 273 -16.08 -23.07 -7.19
C ARG A 273 -16.62 -23.93 -6.04
N SER A 274 -16.69 -25.25 -6.20
CA SER A 274 -17.18 -26.12 -5.12
C SER A 274 -16.23 -26.20 -3.92
N MET A 275 -14.94 -25.89 -4.09
CA MET A 275 -13.98 -25.90 -2.99
C MET A 275 -14.18 -24.74 -2.01
N ARG A 276 -14.60 -23.58 -2.50
CA ARG A 276 -14.88 -22.37 -1.72
C ARG A 276 -16.08 -21.63 -2.34
N PRO A 277 -17.32 -22.07 -2.07
CA PRO A 277 -18.52 -21.47 -2.67
C PRO A 277 -18.66 -19.97 -2.40
N ASP A 278 -18.17 -19.52 -1.24
CA ASP A 278 -18.25 -18.13 -0.79
C ASP A 278 -17.04 -17.28 -1.19
N ALA A 279 -16.03 -17.86 -1.87
CA ALA A 279 -14.88 -17.10 -2.34
C ALA A 279 -15.27 -16.16 -3.49
N ALA A 280 -14.63 -14.98 -3.50
CA ALA A 280 -14.71 -14.08 -4.63
C ALA A 280 -14.09 -14.72 -5.86
N TRP A 281 -14.71 -14.50 -7.03
CA TRP A 281 -14.35 -15.17 -8.27
C TRP A 281 -13.98 -14.17 -9.36
N ILE A 282 -12.79 -14.32 -9.94
CA ILE A 282 -12.29 -13.50 -11.04
C ILE A 282 -11.86 -14.40 -12.20
N LYS A 283 -12.23 -14.02 -13.43
CA LYS A 283 -11.74 -14.64 -14.65
C LYS A 283 -10.69 -13.73 -15.26
N ASP A 284 -9.49 -14.24 -15.49
CA ASP A 284 -8.41 -13.52 -16.18
C ASP A 284 -7.80 -14.41 -17.24
N HIS A 285 -7.98 -14.03 -18.52
CA HIS A 285 -7.51 -14.76 -19.68
C HIS A 285 -7.78 -16.28 -19.57
N HIS A 286 -6.76 -17.09 -19.33
CA HIS A 286 -6.86 -18.54 -19.18
C HIS A 286 -7.11 -19.01 -17.73
N TYR A 287 -6.88 -18.17 -16.74
CA TYR A 287 -6.98 -18.52 -15.33
C TYR A 287 -8.32 -18.15 -14.71
N ARG A 288 -8.62 -18.86 -13.63
CA ARG A 288 -9.71 -18.57 -12.72
C ARG A 288 -9.14 -18.39 -11.34
N HIS A 289 -9.43 -17.25 -10.75
CA HIS A 289 -8.94 -16.88 -9.44
C HIS A 289 -10.08 -16.95 -8.43
N MET A 290 -9.82 -17.63 -7.33
CA MET A 290 -10.61 -17.56 -6.12
C MET A 290 -9.81 -16.80 -5.08
N THR A 291 -10.45 -15.83 -4.43
CA THR A 291 -9.87 -15.11 -3.30
C THR A 291 -10.84 -15.10 -2.13
N TRP A 292 -10.32 -15.22 -0.92
CA TRP A 292 -11.10 -15.07 0.29
C TRP A 292 -10.25 -14.45 1.39
N GLU A 293 -10.90 -13.65 2.23
CA GLU A 293 -10.32 -13.07 3.43
C GLU A 293 -10.71 -13.98 4.60
N GLU A 294 -9.73 -14.37 5.41
CA GLU A 294 -10.01 -14.97 6.70
C GLU A 294 -10.51 -13.87 7.65
N SER A 295 -11.37 -14.21 8.60
CA SER A 295 -11.99 -13.20 9.48
C SER A 295 -10.94 -12.29 10.11
N PRO A 296 -11.03 -10.96 9.95
CA PRO A 296 -10.06 -10.04 10.53
C PRO A 296 -10.08 -10.18 12.05
N LEU A 297 -8.90 -10.20 12.65
CA LEU A 297 -8.73 -10.27 14.09
C LEU A 297 -8.13 -8.96 14.60
N THR A 298 -8.75 -8.38 15.61
CA THR A 298 -8.15 -7.29 16.39
C THR A 298 -7.87 -7.84 17.78
N ALA A 299 -6.63 -7.74 18.25
CA ALA A 299 -6.22 -8.28 19.54
C ALA A 299 -5.50 -7.23 20.37
N VAL A 300 -5.91 -7.10 21.65
CA VAL A 300 -5.31 -6.21 22.67
C VAL A 300 -4.14 -6.89 23.40
N SER A 301 -3.49 -7.88 22.76
CA SER A 301 -2.32 -8.54 23.33
C SER A 301 -1.47 -9.21 22.25
N GLY A 302 -0.21 -9.49 22.58
CA GLY A 302 0.77 -10.11 21.67
C GLY A 302 0.45 -11.54 21.21
N THR A 303 -0.71 -12.11 21.56
CA THR A 303 -1.13 -13.44 21.11
C THR A 303 -1.30 -13.53 19.60
N ILE A 304 -1.53 -12.41 18.92
CA ILE A 304 -1.63 -12.32 17.45
C ILE A 304 -0.37 -12.82 16.75
N TRP A 305 0.78 -12.74 17.43
CA TRP A 305 2.06 -13.22 16.93
C TRP A 305 2.21 -14.75 17.02
N ASN A 306 1.24 -15.46 17.62
CA ASN A 306 1.18 -16.92 17.57
C ASN A 306 0.53 -17.43 16.27
N ASP A 307 -0.19 -16.56 15.56
CA ASP A 307 -0.93 -16.93 14.34
C ASP A 307 -0.07 -16.79 13.07
N ILE A 308 1.13 -16.22 13.17
CA ILE A 308 2.08 -16.22 12.06
C ILE A 308 2.78 -17.58 11.93
N PRO A 309 3.11 -18.03 10.70
CA PRO A 309 3.71 -19.35 10.49
C PRO A 309 5.11 -19.54 11.09
N VAL A 310 5.75 -18.45 11.53
CA VAL A 310 7.18 -18.45 11.92
C VAL A 310 7.36 -17.78 13.28
N GLU A 311 8.05 -18.47 14.18
CA GLU A 311 8.36 -17.95 15.51
C GLU A 311 9.56 -16.99 15.46
N ILE A 312 9.27 -15.68 15.38
CA ILE A 312 10.27 -14.62 15.20
C ILE A 312 11.40 -14.67 16.24
N SER A 313 11.07 -15.00 17.49
CA SER A 313 12.04 -15.07 18.60
C SER A 313 13.18 -16.07 18.34
N LYS A 314 12.92 -17.14 17.58
CA LYS A 314 13.89 -18.18 17.23
C LYS A 314 14.79 -17.82 16.07
N ILE A 315 14.37 -16.88 15.22
CA ILE A 315 15.04 -16.60 13.94
C ILE A 315 15.70 -15.23 13.88
N LYS A 316 15.32 -14.27 14.73
CA LYS A 316 15.76 -12.86 14.63
C LYS A 316 17.28 -12.62 14.71
N THR A 317 18.05 -13.58 15.22
CA THR A 317 19.52 -13.49 15.33
C THR A 317 20.26 -14.35 14.30
N GLN A 318 19.54 -15.04 13.42
CA GLN A 318 20.10 -15.98 12.47
C GLN A 318 20.19 -15.33 11.09
N SER A 319 21.16 -15.75 10.28
CA SER A 319 21.26 -15.36 8.86
C SER A 319 20.72 -16.44 7.92
N LYS A 320 20.70 -17.69 8.38
CA LYS A 320 20.11 -18.86 7.69
C LYS A 320 19.60 -19.86 8.73
N THR A 321 18.49 -20.52 8.43
CA THR A 321 17.91 -21.56 9.29
C THR A 321 16.88 -22.39 8.54
N SER A 322 16.31 -23.41 9.20
CA SER A 322 15.19 -24.20 8.68
C SER A 322 13.95 -23.94 9.54
N ILE A 323 12.84 -23.59 8.90
CA ILE A 323 11.57 -23.32 9.58
C ILE A 323 10.52 -24.39 9.22
N PRO A 324 9.71 -24.86 10.18
CA PRO A 324 8.60 -25.75 9.89
C PRO A 324 7.42 -24.96 9.32
N LEU A 325 6.98 -25.29 8.10
CA LEU A 325 5.73 -24.79 7.51
C LEU A 325 4.82 -25.96 7.15
N ASN A 326 3.53 -25.70 6.94
CA ASN A 326 2.59 -26.68 6.40
C ASN A 326 2.39 -26.42 4.90
N TRP A 327 2.28 -27.46 4.07
CA TRP A 327 1.78 -27.27 2.71
C TRP A 327 0.39 -26.65 2.71
N LEU A 328 0.11 -25.79 1.73
CA LEU A 328 -1.15 -25.06 1.68
C LEU A 328 -2.29 -26.01 1.27
N PRO A 329 -3.38 -26.05 2.04
CA PRO A 329 -4.57 -26.78 1.62
C PRO A 329 -5.23 -26.06 0.44
N LEU A 330 -5.83 -26.82 -0.47
CA LEU A 330 -6.63 -26.27 -1.56
C LEU A 330 -8.12 -26.11 -1.15
N CYS A 331 -8.57 -26.77 -0.08
CA CYS A 331 -9.94 -26.70 0.45
C CYS A 331 -9.99 -26.29 1.93
N GLU A 332 -11.18 -26.00 2.48
CA GLU A 332 -11.31 -25.59 3.88
C GLU A 332 -10.88 -26.68 4.87
N ASN A 333 -10.39 -26.23 6.04
CA ASN A 333 -10.26 -26.99 7.29
C ASN A 333 -9.19 -28.09 7.38
N MET A 334 -8.15 -28.06 6.53
CA MET A 334 -6.99 -28.94 6.69
C MET A 334 -5.68 -28.18 6.71
N PHE A 335 -4.72 -28.67 7.49
CA PHE A 335 -3.32 -28.28 7.32
C PHE A 335 -2.64 -29.39 6.55
N GLY A 336 -1.97 -29.06 5.43
CA GLY A 336 -1.13 -30.02 4.75
C GLY A 336 0.02 -30.50 5.65
N PRO A 337 0.73 -31.58 5.28
CA PRO A 337 1.82 -32.09 6.09
C PRO A 337 2.90 -31.03 6.30
N LYS A 338 3.63 -31.14 7.43
CA LYS A 338 4.74 -30.22 7.74
C LYS A 338 5.93 -30.50 6.82
N VAL A 339 6.59 -29.42 6.39
CA VAL A 339 7.83 -29.43 5.62
C VAL A 339 8.84 -28.50 6.30
N GLN A 340 10.11 -28.91 6.27
CA GLN A 340 11.22 -28.03 6.67
C GLN A 340 11.61 -27.17 5.48
N LEU A 341 11.58 -25.86 5.68
CA LEU A 341 11.93 -24.86 4.68
C LEU A 341 13.21 -24.17 5.09
N ASP A 342 14.27 -24.34 4.30
CA ASP A 342 15.48 -23.56 4.48
C ASP A 342 15.23 -22.10 4.04
N VAL A 343 15.52 -21.17 4.93
CA VAL A 343 15.32 -19.73 4.73
C VAL A 343 16.64 -18.97 4.90
N VAL A 344 16.74 -17.87 4.16
CA VAL A 344 17.74 -16.82 4.34
C VAL A 344 17.09 -15.64 5.03
N ILE A 345 17.81 -15.03 5.95
CA ILE A 345 17.33 -13.92 6.78
C ILE A 345 18.29 -12.75 6.58
N ASN A 346 17.79 -11.68 5.97
CA ASN A 346 18.49 -10.41 5.84
C ASN A 346 17.99 -9.46 6.93
N SER A 347 18.90 -8.75 7.58
CA SER A 347 18.58 -7.81 8.66
C SER A 347 19.15 -6.44 8.34
N VAL A 348 18.34 -5.40 8.48
CA VAL A 348 18.74 -4.00 8.38
C VAL A 348 18.38 -3.30 9.68
N SER A 349 19.38 -2.95 10.48
CA SER A 349 19.18 -2.26 11.76
C SER A 349 19.30 -0.74 11.57
N GLY A 350 18.26 -0.02 11.98
CA GLY A 350 18.28 1.42 12.18
C GLY A 350 18.43 1.79 13.65
N GLN A 351 18.29 3.08 13.96
CA GLN A 351 18.40 3.60 15.33
C GLN A 351 17.31 3.06 16.28
N GLU A 352 16.08 2.93 15.78
CA GLU A 352 14.89 2.63 16.59
C GLU A 352 14.22 1.29 16.25
N SER A 353 14.66 0.64 15.17
CA SER A 353 14.03 -0.59 14.68
C SER A 353 14.98 -1.44 13.86
N THR A 354 14.71 -2.73 13.80
CA THR A 354 15.36 -3.68 12.89
C THR A 354 14.35 -4.27 11.93
N ASP A 355 14.60 -4.15 10.63
CA ASP A 355 13.81 -4.78 9.59
C ASP A 355 14.43 -6.12 9.22
N LEU A 356 13.64 -7.20 9.31
CA LEU A 356 14.03 -8.52 8.85
C LEU A 356 13.29 -8.87 7.56
N HIS A 357 14.01 -9.45 6.61
CA HIS A 357 13.46 -10.04 5.39
C HIS A 357 13.86 -11.52 5.33
N ILE A 358 12.85 -12.38 5.42
CA ILE A 358 12.98 -13.84 5.49
C ILE A 358 12.46 -14.40 4.18
N ILE A 359 13.25 -15.19 3.48
CA ILE A 359 12.86 -15.80 2.21
C ILE A 359 13.37 -17.23 2.10
N GLY A 360 12.53 -18.13 1.60
CA GLY A 360 12.92 -19.52 1.37
C GLY A 360 12.07 -20.18 0.30
N ARG A 361 12.55 -21.31 -0.22
CA ARG A 361 11.80 -22.17 -1.13
C ARG A 361 12.09 -23.64 -0.88
N THR A 362 11.12 -24.50 -1.11
CA THR A 362 11.26 -25.96 -1.05
C THR A 362 10.42 -26.62 -2.13
N LYS A 363 10.64 -27.93 -2.35
CA LYS A 363 9.85 -28.74 -3.27
C LYS A 363 9.63 -30.15 -2.73
N SER A 364 8.56 -30.80 -3.17
CA SER A 364 8.26 -32.20 -2.88
C SER A 364 7.68 -32.90 -4.12
N ASP A 365 8.09 -34.15 -4.30
CA ASP A 365 7.54 -35.12 -5.26
C ASP A 365 6.75 -36.24 -4.56
N LYS A 366 6.51 -36.09 -3.25
CA LYS A 366 5.88 -37.11 -2.41
C LYS A 366 4.45 -36.78 -2.00
N LEU A 367 3.99 -35.57 -2.32
CA LEU A 367 2.64 -35.16 -1.96
C LEU A 367 1.62 -35.88 -2.82
N VAL A 368 0.55 -36.34 -2.19
CA VAL A 368 -0.64 -36.88 -2.84
C VAL A 368 -1.83 -35.96 -2.63
N TRP A 369 -2.91 -36.14 -3.39
CA TRP A 369 -4.08 -35.28 -3.28
C TRP A 369 -4.66 -35.27 -1.87
N GLU A 370 -4.66 -36.41 -1.19
CA GLU A 370 -5.13 -36.55 0.19
C GLU A 370 -4.35 -35.68 1.20
N ASP A 371 -3.12 -35.28 0.88
CA ASP A 371 -2.31 -34.41 1.74
C ASP A 371 -2.77 -32.95 1.73
N ILE A 372 -3.48 -32.52 0.67
CA ILE A 372 -3.82 -31.10 0.42
C ILE A 372 -5.30 -30.88 0.10
N LEU A 373 -6.07 -31.96 -0.11
CA LEU A 373 -7.49 -31.98 -0.44
C LEU A 373 -8.20 -33.14 0.26
N ASN A 374 -9.38 -32.87 0.83
CA ASN A 374 -10.20 -33.91 1.45
C ASN A 374 -11.24 -34.52 0.48
N THR A 375 -11.02 -34.42 -0.83
CA THR A 375 -12.04 -34.77 -1.83
C THR A 375 -11.49 -35.70 -2.91
N LYS A 376 -12.24 -36.78 -3.17
CA LYS A 376 -11.97 -37.71 -4.28
C LYS A 376 -12.19 -37.07 -5.65
N GLN A 377 -12.81 -35.89 -5.72
CA GLN A 377 -13.15 -35.22 -6.97
C GLN A 377 -11.92 -34.84 -7.80
N PHE A 378 -10.73 -34.72 -7.19
CA PHE A 378 -9.51 -34.30 -7.89
C PHE A 378 -8.69 -35.42 -8.50
N LYS A 379 -9.14 -36.69 -8.41
CA LYS A 379 -8.48 -37.78 -9.15
C LYS A 379 -8.54 -37.58 -10.67
N VAL A 380 -9.54 -36.84 -11.16
CA VAL A 380 -9.63 -36.46 -12.59
C VAL A 380 -8.59 -35.42 -13.00
N ALA A 381 -7.97 -34.73 -12.04
CA ALA A 381 -6.87 -33.79 -12.27
C ALA A 381 -5.52 -34.49 -12.46
N GLY A 382 -5.48 -35.83 -12.45
CA GLY A 382 -4.26 -36.61 -12.63
C GLY A 382 -3.55 -36.93 -11.31
N GLU A 383 -2.25 -37.19 -11.38
CA GLU A 383 -1.40 -37.51 -10.22
C GLU A 383 -0.50 -36.32 -9.91
N ILE A 384 -0.38 -35.92 -8.64
CA ILE A 384 0.57 -34.89 -8.24
C ILE A 384 1.98 -35.40 -8.54
N GLU A 385 2.68 -34.70 -9.42
CA GLU A 385 4.05 -35.02 -9.78
C GLU A 385 5.03 -34.19 -8.94
N GLN A 386 4.71 -32.92 -8.74
CA GLN A 386 5.58 -32.03 -8.01
C GLN A 386 4.82 -30.85 -7.42
N VAL A 387 5.26 -30.42 -6.24
CA VAL A 387 4.78 -29.21 -5.58
C VAL A 387 5.98 -28.38 -5.16
N HIS A 388 5.97 -27.09 -5.46
CA HIS A 388 6.96 -26.13 -4.95
C HIS A 388 6.27 -25.17 -3.99
N MET A 389 6.98 -24.78 -2.94
CA MET A 389 6.56 -23.74 -2.01
C MET A 389 7.61 -22.64 -1.96
N VAL A 390 7.15 -21.40 -1.89
CA VAL A 390 7.93 -20.22 -1.55
C VAL A 390 7.34 -19.59 -0.30
N TYR A 391 8.19 -19.04 0.55
CA TYR A 391 7.79 -18.23 1.69
C TYR A 391 8.59 -16.94 1.69
N GLU A 392 7.89 -15.83 1.93
CA GLU A 392 8.48 -14.52 2.16
C GLU A 392 7.82 -13.88 3.38
N MET A 393 8.62 -13.30 4.27
CA MET A 393 8.13 -12.51 5.39
C MET A 393 9.01 -11.27 5.56
N LYS A 394 8.35 -10.13 5.81
CA LYS A 394 8.99 -8.90 6.28
C LYS A 394 8.44 -8.59 7.65
N VAL A 395 9.32 -8.39 8.62
CA VAL A 395 8.95 -8.06 10.00
C VAL A 395 9.79 -6.91 10.50
N VAL A 396 9.15 -6.07 11.29
CA VAL A 396 9.75 -4.91 11.92
C VAL A 396 9.85 -5.17 13.41
N LEU A 397 11.04 -5.05 13.96
CA LEU A 397 11.29 -5.18 15.38
C LEU A 397 11.60 -3.82 16.00
N ASN A 398 11.18 -3.59 17.24
CA ASN A 398 11.71 -2.48 18.04
C ASN A 398 13.16 -2.75 18.49
N LYS A 399 13.78 -1.78 19.18
CA LYS A 399 15.16 -1.91 19.70
C LYS A 399 15.33 -3.05 20.71
N GLU A 400 14.26 -3.47 21.40
CA GLU A 400 14.24 -4.64 22.28
C GLU A 400 14.09 -5.98 21.51
N GLY A 401 13.92 -5.92 20.19
CA GLY A 401 13.74 -7.07 19.33
C GLY A 401 12.36 -7.73 19.46
N GLN A 402 11.34 -6.97 19.87
CA GLN A 402 9.93 -7.35 19.88
C GLN A 402 9.27 -6.92 18.57
N PRO A 403 8.34 -7.72 18.03
CA PRO A 403 7.73 -7.42 16.75
C PRO A 403 6.70 -6.28 16.85
N LEU A 404 6.76 -5.36 15.88
CA LEU A 404 5.89 -4.19 15.75
C LEU A 404 4.85 -4.39 14.65
N SER A 405 5.30 -4.86 13.48
CA SER A 405 4.46 -5.16 12.32
C SER A 405 5.09 -6.28 11.50
N ALA A 406 4.27 -6.99 10.73
CA ALA A 406 4.74 -7.99 9.79
C ALA A 406 3.82 -8.10 8.58
N ARG A 407 4.40 -8.47 7.44
CA ARG A 407 3.67 -9.06 6.33
C ARG A 407 4.34 -10.35 5.92
N TRP A 408 3.56 -11.33 5.51
CA TRP A 408 4.08 -12.59 5.00
C TRP A 408 3.22 -13.11 3.87
N SER A 409 3.84 -13.94 3.03
CA SER A 409 3.22 -14.65 1.94
C SER A 409 3.84 -16.03 1.84
N GLN A 410 2.99 -17.04 1.82
CA GLN A 410 3.33 -18.41 1.48
C GLN A 410 2.66 -18.70 0.15
N GLY A 411 3.46 -19.02 -0.88
CA GLY A 411 2.98 -19.41 -2.20
C GLY A 411 3.29 -20.87 -2.48
N GLN A 412 2.42 -21.53 -3.23
CA GLN A 412 2.58 -22.91 -3.66
C GLN A 412 2.15 -23.06 -5.12
N ILE A 413 2.94 -23.78 -5.91
CA ILE A 413 2.58 -24.23 -7.26
C ILE A 413 2.60 -25.75 -7.28
N LEU A 414 1.50 -26.31 -7.77
CA LEU A 414 1.30 -27.74 -7.91
C LEU A 414 1.21 -28.10 -9.39
N TYR A 415 1.95 -29.14 -9.75
CA TYR A 415 1.91 -29.78 -11.06
C TYR A 415 1.33 -31.17 -10.89
N ALA A 416 0.14 -31.39 -11.45
CA ALA A 416 -0.45 -32.72 -11.52
C ALA A 416 -0.45 -33.21 -12.96
N ARG A 417 0.18 -34.36 -13.20
CA ARG A 417 0.27 -34.97 -14.51
C ARG A 417 -1.10 -35.50 -14.92
N ASN A 418 -1.65 -34.90 -15.97
CA ASN A 418 -2.92 -35.32 -16.56
C ASN A 418 -2.70 -35.57 -18.06
N PRO A 419 -2.57 -36.84 -18.49
CA PRO A 419 -2.37 -37.17 -19.90
C PRO A 419 -3.52 -36.75 -20.82
N GLN A 420 -4.69 -36.44 -20.26
CA GLN A 420 -5.87 -35.96 -20.99
C GLN A 420 -5.93 -34.43 -21.07
N ASN A 421 -4.96 -33.73 -20.46
CA ASN A 421 -4.82 -32.29 -20.59
C ASN A 421 -4.04 -31.95 -21.86
N ASP A 422 -4.76 -31.40 -22.84
CA ASP A 422 -4.22 -30.97 -24.12
C ASP A 422 -3.19 -29.83 -23.98
N HIS A 423 -3.15 -29.16 -22.84
CA HIS A 423 -2.22 -28.10 -22.48
C HIS A 423 -1.12 -28.63 -21.56
N TYR A 424 0.06 -28.87 -22.12
CA TYR A 424 1.30 -29.26 -21.41
C TYR A 424 1.27 -30.61 -20.68
N GLY A 425 0.18 -31.38 -20.76
CA GLY A 425 0.03 -32.65 -20.05
C GLY A 425 -0.05 -32.51 -18.53
N HIS A 426 -0.29 -31.29 -18.02
CA HIS A 426 -0.32 -30.99 -16.59
C HIS A 426 -1.44 -30.04 -16.21
N GLU A 427 -2.12 -30.33 -15.11
CA GLU A 427 -2.86 -29.33 -14.37
C GLU A 427 -1.88 -28.50 -13.53
N ILE A 428 -1.96 -27.18 -13.66
CA ILE A 428 -1.17 -26.23 -12.88
C ILE A 428 -2.10 -25.48 -11.94
N ILE A 429 -1.89 -25.67 -10.63
CA ILE A 429 -2.61 -24.95 -9.59
C ILE A 429 -1.64 -24.08 -8.81
N LEU A 430 -1.96 -22.80 -8.73
CA LEU A 430 -1.29 -21.83 -7.88
C LEU A 430 -2.17 -21.61 -6.66
N CYS A 431 -1.59 -21.61 -5.47
CA CYS A 431 -2.28 -21.20 -4.26
C CYS A 431 -1.35 -20.37 -3.39
N SER A 432 -1.92 -19.43 -2.64
CA SER A 432 -1.17 -18.67 -1.68
C SER A 432 -2.00 -18.34 -0.45
N ARG A 433 -1.29 -18.12 0.65
CA ARG A 433 -1.82 -17.55 1.88
C ARG A 433 -0.89 -16.43 2.30
N SER A 434 -1.45 -15.27 2.56
CA SER A 434 -0.72 -14.09 2.97
C SER A 434 -1.33 -13.55 4.24
N GLY A 435 -0.52 -12.87 5.05
CA GLY A 435 -1.00 -12.25 6.28
C GLY A 435 -0.30 -10.93 6.54
N VAL A 436 -1.01 -10.04 7.24
CA VAL A 436 -0.55 -8.72 7.62
C VAL A 436 -0.90 -8.50 9.08
N ILE A 437 0.10 -8.15 9.87
CA ILE A 437 -0.05 -7.67 11.25
C ILE A 437 0.45 -6.22 11.28
N SER A 438 -0.40 -5.33 11.75
CA SER A 438 -0.07 -3.91 11.88
C SER A 438 -0.48 -3.37 13.23
N PRO A 439 0.27 -2.38 13.78
CA PRO A 439 -0.12 -1.73 15.01
C PRO A 439 -1.46 -1.00 14.84
N ARG A 440 -2.20 -0.94 15.94
CA ARG A 440 -3.46 -0.20 16.04
C ARG A 440 -3.42 0.70 17.27
N ALA A 441 -3.88 1.94 17.11
CA ALA A 441 -4.03 2.86 18.23
C ALA A 441 -5.35 2.57 18.95
N VAL A 442 -5.29 2.48 20.28
CA VAL A 442 -6.49 2.42 21.13
C VAL A 442 -7.13 3.82 21.15
N GLN A 443 -8.46 3.88 20.99
CA GLN A 443 -9.21 5.15 20.91
C GLN A 443 -9.33 5.86 22.25
#